data_AF-A0A534JKT6-F1
#
_entry.id   AF-A0A534JKT6-F1
#
_cell.length_a   1.000
_cell.length_b   1.000
_cell.length_c   1.000
_cell.angle_alpha   90.00
_cell.angle_beta   90.00
_cell.angle_gamma   90.00
#
_symmetry.space_group_name_H-M   'P 1'
#
loop_
_entity.id
_entity.type
_entity.pdbx_description
1 polymer ?
#
loop_
_entity_poly.entity_id
_entity_poly.type
_entity_poly.pdbx_seq_one_letter_code
_entity_poly.pdbx_strand_id
1 'polypeptide(L)' 'MASSSVRSKILKEALRTRHQEPFEKALGRAVRKLGGSFAEYVALIAEVRDYGRVHKMDLRDAARSLADQL' A
#
# COMPACT_ATOMS: atom_id res chain seq x y z
N MET A 1 -11.30 -1.15 -15.54
CA MET A 1 -10.46 -0.01 -15.09
C MET A 1 -10.85 0.58 -13.72
N ALA A 2 -11.65 -0.11 -12.88
CA ALA A 2 -12.04 0.40 -11.55
C ALA A 2 -11.08 0.03 -10.39
N SER A 3 -10.21 -0.97 -10.58
CA SER A 3 -9.33 -1.53 -9.53
C SER A 3 -8.16 -0.61 -9.14
N SER A 4 -7.62 0.16 -10.09
CA SER A 4 -6.50 1.09 -9.87
C SER A 4 -6.81 2.13 -8.79
N SER A 5 -8.02 2.71 -8.86
CA SER A 5 -8.50 3.70 -7.90
C SER A 5 -8.65 3.13 -6.48
N VAL A 6 -9.05 1.87 -6.33
CA VAL A 6 -9.21 1.24 -5.01
C VAL A 6 -7.84 0.95 -4.38
N ARG A 7 -6.88 0.44 -5.16
CA ARG A 7 -5.51 0.18 -4.71
C ARG A 7 -4.80 1.46 -4.29
N SER A 8 -4.92 2.52 -5.09
CA SER A 8 -4.42 3.86 -4.75
C SER A 8 -5.02 4.39 -3.45
N LYS A 9 -6.34 4.23 -3.23
CA LYS A 9 -7.00 4.60 -1.98
C LYS A 9 -6.51 3.80 -0.78
N ILE A 10 -6.27 2.49 -0.94
CA ILE A 10 -5.72 1.63 0.11
C ILE A 10 -4.32 2.11 0.52
N LEU A 11 -3.44 2.37 -0.44
CA LEU A 11 -2.09 2.87 -0.16
C LEU A 11 -2.13 4.25 0.52
N LYS A 12 -2.95 5.17 0.03
CA LYS A 12 -3.13 6.50 0.64
C LYS A 12 -3.66 6.40 2.07
N GLU A 13 -4.59 5.49 2.34
CA GLU A 13 -5.11 5.26 3.68
C GLU A 13 -4.06 4.64 4.62
N ALA A 14 -3.24 3.70 4.13
CA ALA A 14 -2.13 3.15 4.90
C ALA A 14 -1.09 4.23 5.27
N LEU A 15 -0.77 5.12 4.32
CA LEU A 15 0.19 6.21 4.50
C LEU A 15 -0.28 7.31 5.46
N ARG A 16 -1.59 7.50 5.62
CA ARG A 16 -2.18 8.43 6.61
C ARG A 16 -1.92 8.00 8.04
N THR A 17 -1.62 6.72 8.28
CA THR A 17 -1.36 6.22 9.62
C THR A 17 -0.01 6.75 10.13
N ARG A 18 -0.07 7.53 11.23
CA ARG A 18 1.12 8.06 11.94
C ARG A 18 2.08 6.93 12.32
N HIS A 19 3.37 7.25 12.43
CA HIS A 19 4.53 6.38 12.65
C HIS A 19 4.51 5.42 13.86
N GLN A 20 3.39 5.30 14.57
CA GLN A 20 3.27 4.42 15.73
C GLN A 20 3.14 2.93 15.35
N GLU A 21 2.93 2.60 14.08
CA GLU A 21 2.92 1.20 13.61
C GLU A 21 3.68 0.98 12.28
N PRO A 22 4.21 -0.25 12.05
CA PRO A 22 4.82 -0.65 10.79
C PRO A 22 3.87 -0.48 9.60
N PHE A 23 4.43 -0.20 8.43
CA PHE A 23 3.65 0.03 7.21
C PHE A 23 2.75 -1.16 6.86
N GLU A 24 3.25 -2.39 7.00
CA GLU A 24 2.50 -3.61 6.72
C GLU A 24 1.23 -3.73 7.56
N LYS A 25 1.31 -3.30 8.83
CA LYS A 25 0.16 -3.33 9.75
C LYS A 25 -0.86 -2.27 9.35
N ALA A 26 -0.40 -1.06 9.04
CA ALA A 26 -1.25 0.01 8.53
C ALA A 26 -1.93 -0.38 7.20
N LEU A 27 -1.20 -1.05 6.31
CA LEU A 27 -1.72 -1.56 5.04
C LEU A 27 -2.80 -2.63 5.25
N GLY A 28 -2.55 -3.61 6.13
CA GLY A 28 -3.55 -4.62 6.47
C GLY A 28 -4.84 -4.01 7.05
N ARG A 29 -4.72 -2.96 7.87
CA ARG A 29 -5.86 -2.19 8.37
C ARG A 29 -6.59 -1.44 7.26
N ALA A 30 -5.86 -0.79 6.36
CA ALA A 30 -6.44 -0.05 5.24
C ALA A 30 -7.22 -0.96 4.28
N VAL A 31 -6.65 -2.12 3.94
CA VAL A 31 -7.31 -3.14 3.11
C VAL A 31 -8.63 -3.58 3.76
N ARG A 32 -8.62 -3.94 5.05
CA ARG A 32 -9.84 -4.34 5.78
C ARG A 32 -10.88 -3.20 5.86
N LYS A 33 -10.43 -1.98 6.15
CA LYS A 33 -11.30 -0.79 6.26
C LYS A 33 -12.03 -0.49 4.94
N LEU A 34 -11.38 -0.75 3.80
CA LEU A 34 -11.93 -0.49 2.48
C LEU A 34 -12.59 -1.72 1.84
N GLY A 35 -12.78 -2.80 2.60
CA GLY A 35 -13.47 -4.02 2.14
C GLY A 35 -12.63 -4.92 1.22
N GLY A 36 -11.32 -4.72 1.16
CA GLY A 36 -10.40 -5.56 0.40
C GLY A 36 -10.15 -6.92 1.08
N SER A 37 -9.56 -7.84 0.31
CA SER A 37 -9.27 -9.22 0.76
C SER A 37 -7.82 -9.40 1.24
N PHE A 38 -7.54 -10.51 1.91
CA PHE A 38 -6.15 -10.88 2.24
C PHE A 38 -5.28 -11.07 1.00
N ALA A 39 -5.85 -11.62 -0.09
CA ALA A 39 -5.13 -11.74 -1.36
C ALA A 39 -4.73 -10.36 -1.92
N GLU A 40 -5.59 -9.36 -1.76
CA GLU A 40 -5.29 -7.99 -2.17
C GLU A 40 -4.21 -7.33 -1.32
N TYR A 41 -4.20 -7.61 -0.01
CA TYR A 41 -3.07 -7.22 0.86
C TYR A 41 -1.75 -7.82 0.37
N VAL A 42 -1.72 -9.13 0.08
CA VAL A 42 -0.50 -9.82 -0.38
C VAL A 42 -0.01 -9.25 -1.71
N ALA A 43 -0.92 -9.00 -2.66
CA ALA A 43 -0.59 -8.41 -3.94
C ALA A 43 0.02 -7.01 -3.77
N LEU A 44 -0.62 -6.14 -2.96
CA LEU A 44 -0.15 -4.78 -2.74
C LEU A 44 1.21 -4.74 -2.03
N ILE A 45 1.43 -5.57 -1.00
CA ILE A 45 2.71 -5.54 -0.29
C ILE A 45 3.85 -6.11 -1.13
N ALA A 46 3.58 -7.09 -1.99
CA ALA A 46 4.56 -7.60 -2.95
C ALA A 46 4.98 -6.49 -3.94
N GLU A 47 4.00 -5.78 -4.51
CA GLU A 47 4.24 -4.68 -5.45
C GLU A 47 5.03 -3.53 -4.81
N VAL A 48 4.69 -3.13 -3.58
CA VAL A 48 5.44 -2.12 -2.82
C VAL A 48 6.88 -2.57 -2.54
N ARG A 49 7.09 -3.83 -2.16
CA ARG A 49 8.43 -4.39 -1.91
C ARG A 49 9.27 -4.46 -3.17
N ASP A 50 8.69 -4.90 -4.27
CA ASP A 50 9.38 -4.98 -5.55
C ASP A 50 9.77 -3.58 -6.05
N TYR A 51 8.85 -2.62 -5.95
CA TYR A 51 9.14 -1.23 -6.29
C TYR A 51 10.25 -0.65 -5.40
N GLY A 52 10.17 -0.84 -4.08
CA GLY A 52 11.18 -0.39 -3.14
C GLY A 52 12.56 -1.01 -3.40
N ARG A 53 12.60 -2.31 -3.73
CA ARG A 53 13.84 -3.01 -4.08
C ARG A 53 14.48 -2.44 -5.36
N VAL A 54 13.69 -2.24 -6.41
CA VAL A 54 14.17 -1.73 -7.71
C VAL A 54 14.69 -0.29 -7.57
N HIS A 55 14.00 0.55 -6.79
CA HIS A 55 14.30 1.98 -6.66
C HIS A 55 15.14 2.33 -5.43
N LYS A 56 15.57 1.33 -4.64
CA LYS A 56 16.30 1.50 -3.37
C LYS A 56 15.59 2.45 -2.39
N MET A 57 14.27 2.30 -2.28
CA MET A 57 13.41 3.09 -1.40
C MET A 57 12.92 2.27 -0.21
N ASP A 58 12.58 2.94 0.88
CA ASP A 58 11.83 2.30 1.95
C ASP A 58 10.39 2.01 1.53
N LEU A 59 9.68 1.20 2.32
CA LEU A 59 8.32 0.77 1.98
C LEU A 59 7.31 1.92 1.94
N ARG A 60 7.50 2.99 2.73
CA ARG A 60 6.57 4.12 2.77
C ARG A 60 6.76 5.02 1.55
N ASP A 61 8.00 5.28 1.17
CA ASP A 61 8.31 6.05 -0.02
C ASP A 61 7.92 5.29 -1.29
N ALA A 62 8.20 3.99 -1.36
CA ALA A 62 7.75 3.12 -2.45
C ALA A 62 6.21 3.12 -2.57
N ALA A 63 5.49 2.95 -1.45
CA ALA A 63 4.04 3.00 -1.43
C ALA A 63 3.49 4.36 -1.84
N ARG A 64 4.17 5.47 -1.50
CA ARG A 64 3.78 6.82 -1.93
C ARG A 64 3.93 6.98 -3.44
N SER A 65 5.05 6.55 -4.01
CA SER A 65 5.26 6.59 -5.46
C SER A 65 4.24 5.73 -6.22
N LEU A 66 3.95 4.53 -5.73
CA LEU A 66 2.93 3.66 -6.34
C LEU A 66 1.52 4.24 -6.25
N ALA A 67 1.18 4.89 -5.13
CA ALA A 67 -0.15 5.48 -4.95
C ALA A 67 -0.45 6.63 -5.93
N ASP A 68 0.58 7.24 -6.51
CA ASP A 68 0.44 8.29 -7.52
C ASP A 68 0.43 7.74 -8.96
N GLN A 69 0.83 6.48 -9.14
CA GLN A 69 0.85 5.76 -10.43
C GLN A 69 -0.38 4.88 -10.66
N LEU A 70 -1.01 4.39 -9.58
CA LEU A 70 -2.25 3.60 -9.57
C LEU A 70 -3.49 4.51 -9.52
#